data_AF-A0A382Q9Q1-F1
#
_entry.id   AF-A0A382Q9Q1-F1
#
_cell.length_a   1.000
_cell.length_b   1.000
_cell.length_c   1.000
_cell.angle_alpha   90.00
_cell.angle_beta   90.00
_cell.angle_gamma   90.00
#
_symmetry.space_group_name_H-M   'P 1'
#
loop_
_entity.id
_entity.type
_entity.pdbx_description
1 polymer ?
#
loop_
_entity_poly.entity_id
_entity_poly.type
_entity_poly.pdbx_seq_one_letter_code
_entity_poly.pdbx_strand_id
1 'polypeptide(L)'
;MSAPIIVSVLPNSPAEQHGIKGGEQILAINGCVPRDVIEYQLLIDEPQVTLEIDSGGIRSEVEISRKTGAPLGIEVDGALFDRVRTCDNHCEFCFIYQLPPGLRKSLYLKDDDYRLSFLYGNFTTLTRFTESDLERVLVEGLSPLYVSIHSTDPHKR
;
A
#
# COMPACT_ATOMS: atom_id res chain seq x y z
N MET A 1 3.55 7.46 -9.63
CA MET A 1 2.54 6.75 -8.84
C MET A 1 1.44 6.35 -9.81
N SER A 2 0.97 5.13 -9.72
CA SER A 2 -0.20 4.67 -10.47
C SER A 2 -1.45 4.95 -9.62
N ALA A 3 -2.58 5.27 -10.23
CA ALA A 3 -3.84 5.34 -9.51
C ALA A 3 -4.30 3.91 -9.16
N PRO A 4 -4.80 3.64 -7.95
CA PRO A 4 -5.39 2.34 -7.61
C PRO A 4 -6.58 2.02 -8.51
N ILE A 5 -6.65 0.76 -8.94
CA ILE A 5 -7.75 0.24 -9.75
C ILE A 5 -8.75 -0.44 -8.82
N ILE A 6 -10.02 -0.14 -8.99
CA ILE A 6 -11.11 -0.81 -8.29
C ILE A 6 -11.23 -2.23 -8.85
N VAL A 7 -10.97 -3.23 -8.03
CA VAL A 7 -11.09 -4.65 -8.41
C VAL A 7 -12.52 -5.11 -8.26
N SER A 8 -13.16 -4.74 -7.15
CA SER A 8 -14.52 -5.13 -6.84
C SER A 8 -15.26 -4.04 -6.07
N VAL A 9 -16.58 -4.05 -6.22
CA VAL A 9 -17.50 -3.21 -5.45
C VAL A 9 -18.48 -4.14 -4.76
N LEU A 10 -18.65 -3.97 -3.45
CA LEU A 10 -19.53 -4.81 -2.65
C LEU A 10 -21.00 -4.57 -3.03
N PRO A 11 -21.82 -5.62 -3.17
CA PRO A 11 -23.25 -5.47 -3.40
C PRO A 11 -23.95 -4.74 -2.25
N ASN A 12 -24.93 -3.89 -2.59
CA ASN A 12 -25.68 -3.03 -1.69
C ASN A 12 -24.80 -2.04 -0.88
N SER A 13 -23.56 -1.81 -1.30
CA SER A 13 -22.68 -0.84 -0.65
C SER A 13 -22.99 0.59 -1.08
N PRO A 14 -22.54 1.59 -0.29
CA PRO A 14 -22.61 2.99 -0.71
C PRO A 14 -21.98 3.23 -2.08
N ALA A 15 -20.84 2.59 -2.38
CA ALA A 15 -20.19 2.72 -3.68
C ALA A 15 -21.03 2.19 -4.84
N GLU A 16 -21.66 1.02 -4.71
CA GLU A 16 -22.54 0.47 -5.76
C GLU A 16 -23.75 1.38 -6.00
N GLN A 17 -24.35 1.91 -4.93
CA GLN A 17 -25.50 2.83 -5.02
C GLN A 17 -25.18 4.12 -5.78
N HIS A 18 -23.92 4.54 -5.78
CA HIS A 18 -23.44 5.71 -6.53
C HIS A 18 -22.85 5.34 -7.90
N GLY A 19 -23.02 4.09 -8.34
CA GLY A 19 -22.70 3.64 -9.69
C GLY A 19 -21.23 3.33 -9.95
N ILE A 20 -20.41 3.23 -8.89
CA ILE A 20 -18.99 2.87 -8.98
C ILE A 20 -18.86 1.41 -9.43
N LYS A 21 -17.87 1.14 -10.28
CA LYS A 21 -17.67 -0.18 -10.91
C LYS A 21 -16.23 -0.65 -10.81
N GLY A 22 -16.06 -1.97 -10.89
CA GLY A 22 -14.75 -2.58 -11.10
C GLY A 22 -14.14 -2.16 -12.44
N GLY A 23 -12.82 -1.96 -12.43
CA GLY A 23 -12.01 -1.51 -13.57
C GLY A 23 -11.77 0.01 -13.61
N GLU A 24 -12.45 0.79 -12.76
CA GLU A 24 -12.26 2.23 -12.67
C GLU A 24 -11.03 2.59 -11.81
N GLN A 25 -10.43 3.75 -12.03
CA GLN A 25 -9.27 4.22 -11.28
C GLN A 25 -9.65 5.33 -10.31
N ILE A 26 -9.19 5.26 -9.07
CA ILE A 26 -9.38 6.34 -8.08
C ILE A 26 -8.21 7.30 -8.21
N LEU A 27 -8.47 8.50 -8.73
CA LEU A 27 -7.45 9.54 -8.91
C LEU A 27 -7.18 10.29 -7.61
N ALA A 28 -8.24 10.62 -6.86
CA ALA A 28 -8.16 11.33 -5.59
C ALA A 28 -9.35 11.00 -4.69
N ILE A 29 -9.15 11.18 -3.39
CA ILE A 29 -10.14 11.01 -2.33
C ILE A 29 -10.07 12.27 -1.46
N ASN A 30 -11.16 13.02 -1.38
CA ASN A 30 -11.20 14.33 -0.70
C ASN A 30 -10.09 15.29 -1.16
N GLY A 31 -9.77 15.27 -2.47
CA GLY A 31 -8.70 16.07 -3.08
C GLY A 31 -7.28 15.55 -2.83
N CYS A 32 -7.11 14.42 -2.13
CA CYS A 32 -5.81 13.80 -1.85
C CYS A 32 -5.58 12.59 -2.76
N VAL A 33 -4.41 12.50 -3.39
CA VAL A 33 -4.00 11.31 -4.15
C VAL A 33 -3.42 10.29 -3.18
N PRO A 34 -4.05 9.12 -2.98
CA PRO A 34 -3.54 8.15 -2.02
C PRO A 34 -2.23 7.53 -2.55
N ARG A 35 -1.24 7.39 -1.66
CA ARG A 35 0.08 6.82 -1.96
C ARG A 35 0.09 5.29 -1.93
N ASP A 36 -0.75 4.72 -1.07
CA ASP A 36 -0.87 3.28 -0.83
C ASP A 36 -2.22 2.95 -0.17
N VAL A 37 -2.46 1.67 0.06
CA VAL A 37 -3.72 1.19 0.65
C VAL A 37 -3.94 1.70 2.08
N ILE A 38 -2.87 2.05 2.81
CA ILE A 38 -2.98 2.55 4.18
C ILE A 38 -3.64 3.93 4.14
N GLU A 39 -3.09 4.82 3.31
CA GLU A 39 -3.66 6.16 3.14
C GLU A 39 -5.04 6.11 2.48
N TYR A 40 -5.27 5.21 1.54
CA TYR A 40 -6.61 4.94 1.01
C TYR A 40 -7.60 4.65 2.14
N GLN A 41 -7.30 3.72 3.05
CA GLN A 41 -8.19 3.35 4.16
C GLN A 41 -8.46 4.55 5.09
N LEU A 42 -7.43 5.36 5.38
CA LEU A 42 -7.59 6.56 6.19
C LEU A 42 -8.52 7.59 5.52
N LEU A 43 -8.31 7.86 4.23
CA LEU A 43 -9.08 8.86 3.49
C LEU A 43 -10.54 8.43 3.30
N ILE A 44 -10.80 7.13 3.11
CA ILE A 44 -12.18 6.65 2.96
C ILE A 44 -12.93 6.53 4.27
N ASP A 45 -12.30 6.60 5.45
CA ASP A 45 -12.97 6.38 6.74
C ASP A 45 -13.95 7.51 7.12
N GLU A 46 -13.81 8.67 6.50
CA GLU A 46 -14.71 9.81 6.72
C GLU A 46 -16.17 9.51 6.30
N PRO A 47 -17.19 10.00 7.02
CA PRO A 47 -18.60 9.78 6.66
C PRO A 47 -18.99 10.36 5.31
N GLN A 48 -18.35 11.46 4.90
CA GLN A 48 -18.52 12.10 3.59
C GLN A 48 -17.20 11.96 2.83
N VAL A 49 -17.27 11.32 1.67
CA VAL A 49 -16.10 11.07 0.83
C VAL A 49 -16.40 11.54 -0.59
N THR A 50 -15.49 12.31 -1.15
CA THR A 50 -15.53 12.74 -2.55
C THR A 50 -14.46 11.97 -3.32
N LEU A 51 -14.88 11.17 -4.30
CA LEU A 51 -13.98 10.38 -5.13
C LEU A 51 -13.86 11.01 -6.51
N GLU A 52 -12.63 11.27 -6.93
CA GLU A 52 -12.32 11.53 -8.33
C GLU A 52 -12.00 10.21 -9.01
N ILE A 53 -12.79 9.82 -10.01
CA ILE A 53 -12.70 8.52 -10.69
C ILE A 53 -12.40 8.73 -12.17
N ASP A 54 -11.51 7.90 -12.73
CA ASP A 54 -11.32 7.75 -14.17
C ASP A 54 -11.91 6.42 -14.65
N SER A 55 -12.85 6.50 -15.59
CA SER A 55 -13.52 5.37 -16.22
C SER A 55 -13.09 5.31 -17.70
N GLY A 56 -11.89 4.80 -17.95
CA GLY A 56 -11.35 4.66 -19.31
C GLY A 56 -11.08 6.00 -20.01
N GLY A 57 -10.59 6.99 -19.27
CA GLY A 57 -10.29 8.35 -19.74
C GLY A 57 -11.41 9.37 -19.52
N ILE A 58 -12.58 8.94 -19.03
CA ILE A 58 -13.67 9.83 -18.64
C ILE A 58 -13.55 10.06 -17.14
N ARG A 59 -13.29 11.32 -16.76
CA ARG A 59 -13.21 11.71 -15.35
C ARG A 59 -14.56 12.14 -14.82
N SER A 60 -14.86 11.70 -13.61
CA SER A 60 -16.07 12.10 -12.87
C SER A 60 -15.76 12.23 -11.39
N GLU A 61 -16.53 13.07 -10.72
CA GLU A 61 -16.49 13.23 -9.27
C GLU A 61 -17.75 12.61 -8.67
N VAL A 62 -17.59 11.84 -7.60
CA VAL A 62 -18.69 11.14 -6.92
C VAL A 62 -18.62 11.44 -5.43
N GLU A 63 -19.60 12.16 -4.93
CA GLU A 63 -19.78 12.42 -3.50
C GLU A 63 -20.62 11.30 -2.87
N ILE A 64 -20.10 10.68 -1.82
CA ILE A 64 -20.76 9.58 -1.10
C ILE A 64 -20.86 9.95 0.38
N SER A 65 -22.10 9.99 0.88
CA SER A 65 -22.38 10.16 2.31
C SER A 65 -22.89 8.85 2.91
N ARG A 66 -22.31 8.42 4.02
CA ARG A 66 -22.70 7.21 4.76
C ARG A 66 -22.61 7.40 6.27
N LYS A 67 -23.09 6.41 7.02
CA LYS A 67 -22.96 6.40 8.49
C LYS A 67 -21.51 6.18 8.88
N THR A 68 -21.05 6.81 9.96
CA THR A 68 -19.73 6.56 10.55
C THR A 68 -19.53 5.07 10.81
N GLY A 69 -18.38 4.55 10.40
CA GLY A 69 -18.02 3.12 10.52
C GLY A 69 -18.70 2.19 9.52
N ALA A 70 -19.60 2.66 8.65
CA ALA A 70 -20.10 1.86 7.54
C ALA A 70 -19.01 1.75 6.46
N PRO A 71 -18.71 0.56 5.91
CA PRO A 71 -17.73 0.44 4.84
C PRO A 71 -18.21 1.10 3.56
N LEU A 72 -17.29 1.73 2.81
CA LEU A 72 -17.57 2.30 1.49
C LEU A 72 -17.94 1.23 0.46
N GLY A 73 -17.31 0.06 0.59
CA GLY A 73 -17.55 -1.12 -0.25
C GLY A 73 -16.73 -1.16 -1.54
N ILE A 74 -15.54 -0.56 -1.55
CA ILE A 74 -14.59 -0.59 -2.68
C ILE A 74 -13.36 -1.40 -2.27
N GLU A 75 -12.96 -2.33 -3.14
CA GLU A 75 -11.71 -3.08 -3.06
C GLU A 75 -10.76 -2.61 -4.18
N VAL A 76 -9.50 -2.35 -3.83
CA VAL A 76 -8.46 -1.87 -4.77
C VAL A 76 -7.39 -2.93 -5.04
N ASP A 77 -6.65 -2.77 -6.14
CA ASP A 77 -5.80 -3.81 -6.76
C ASP A 77 -4.44 -4.09 -6.09
N GLY A 78 -4.05 -3.30 -5.10
CA GLY A 78 -2.77 -3.51 -4.43
C GLY A 78 -2.61 -2.82 -3.09
N ALA A 79 -1.62 -3.28 -2.34
CA ALA A 79 -1.18 -2.60 -1.12
C ALA A 79 -0.43 -1.30 -1.42
N LEU A 80 0.33 -1.28 -2.51
CA LEU A 80 1.16 -0.15 -2.92
C LEU A 80 0.68 0.34 -4.27
N PHE A 81 0.55 1.65 -4.43
CA PHE A 81 0.18 2.27 -5.71
C PHE A 81 1.41 2.80 -6.47
N ASP A 82 2.58 2.66 -5.85
CA ASP A 82 3.88 2.83 -6.45
C ASP A 82 4.66 1.49 -6.47
N ARG A 83 5.96 1.56 -6.75
CA ARG A 83 6.80 0.36 -6.77
C ARG A 83 7.20 0.00 -5.34
N VAL A 84 7.26 -1.31 -5.08
CA VAL A 84 7.88 -1.86 -3.87
C VAL A 84 9.29 -1.28 -3.71
N ARG A 85 9.57 -0.73 -2.53
CA ARG A 85 10.94 -0.33 -2.17
C ARG A 85 11.78 -1.57 -1.95
N THR A 86 12.98 -1.57 -2.52
CA THR A 86 13.87 -2.73 -2.47
C THR A 86 15.05 -2.51 -1.51
N CYS A 87 15.80 -3.55 -1.17
CA CYS A 87 17.06 -3.44 -0.46
C CYS A 87 18.23 -3.27 -1.46
N ASP A 88 19.11 -2.30 -1.21
CA ASP A 88 20.31 -2.04 -2.04
C ASP A 88 21.61 -2.59 -1.41
N ASN A 89 21.50 -3.29 -0.27
CA ASN A 89 22.67 -3.84 0.40
C ASN A 89 23.23 -5.03 -0.38
N HIS A 90 24.54 -5.07 -0.57
CA HIS A 90 25.24 -6.16 -1.24
C HIS A 90 25.84 -7.14 -0.22
N CYS A 91 25.01 -7.64 0.69
CA CYS A 91 25.46 -8.52 1.76
C CYS A 91 25.96 -9.85 1.21
N GLU A 92 27.09 -10.34 1.71
CA GLU A 92 27.64 -11.67 1.38
C GLU A 92 26.66 -12.82 1.71
N PHE A 93 25.82 -12.60 2.72
CA PHE A 93 24.81 -13.54 3.21
C PHE A 93 23.42 -13.33 2.59
N CYS A 94 23.29 -12.51 1.54
CA CYS A 94 21.98 -12.23 0.94
C CYS A 94 21.39 -13.49 0.29
N PHE A 95 20.32 -14.04 0.88
CA PHE A 95 19.66 -15.25 0.39
C PHE A 95 19.15 -15.11 -1.06
N ILE A 96 18.73 -13.90 -1.46
CA ILE A 96 18.26 -13.63 -2.82
C ILE A 96 19.37 -13.87 -3.86
N TYR A 97 20.62 -13.52 -3.55
CA TYR A 97 21.75 -13.79 -4.45
C TYR A 97 22.12 -15.28 -4.51
N GLN A 98 21.72 -16.07 -3.52
CA GLN A 98 21.97 -17.51 -3.46
C GLN A 98 20.87 -18.33 -4.15
N LEU A 99 19.79 -17.69 -4.65
CA LEU A 99 18.72 -18.38 -5.37
C LEU A 99 19.22 -18.92 -6.73
N PRO A 100 18.82 -20.14 -7.12
CA PRO A 100 19.15 -20.68 -8.44
C PRO A 100 18.52 -19.85 -9.56
N PRO A 101 19.10 -19.80 -10.77
CA PRO A 101 18.50 -19.10 -11.91
C PRO A 101 17.24 -19.80 -12.44
N GLY A 102 16.36 -19.04 -13.11
CA GLY A 102 15.16 -19.58 -13.79
C GLY A 102 13.89 -19.68 -12.93
N LEU A 103 13.91 -19.17 -11.70
CA LEU A 103 12.72 -19.06 -10.85
C LEU A 103 11.81 -17.91 -11.29
N ARG A 104 10.63 -17.79 -10.65
CA ARG A 104 9.72 -16.67 -10.87
C ARG A 104 10.44 -15.36 -10.55
N LYS A 105 10.29 -14.35 -11.42
CA LYS A 105 10.94 -13.04 -11.28
C LYS A 105 10.72 -12.38 -9.91
N SER A 106 9.53 -12.54 -9.34
CA SER A 106 9.18 -11.99 -8.02
C SER A 106 10.03 -12.55 -6.88
N LEU A 107 10.56 -13.77 -7.01
CA LEU A 107 11.41 -14.37 -5.99
C LEU A 107 12.81 -13.74 -5.91
N TYR A 108 13.24 -13.03 -6.95
CA TYR A 108 14.51 -12.30 -6.96
C TYR A 108 14.37 -10.84 -6.52
N LEU A 109 13.17 -10.41 -6.13
CA LEU A 109 12.94 -9.08 -5.59
C LEU A 109 13.40 -9.05 -4.13
N LYS A 110 14.38 -8.18 -3.83
CA LYS A 110 14.80 -7.90 -2.46
C LYS A 110 13.85 -6.86 -1.88
N ASP A 111 12.66 -7.23 -1.43
CA ASP A 111 11.76 -6.27 -0.80
C ASP A 111 12.36 -5.74 0.51
N ASP A 112 12.10 -4.45 0.79
CA ASP A 112 12.56 -3.77 2.00
C ASP A 112 11.63 -2.60 2.35
N ASP A 113 10.34 -2.80 2.09
CA ASP A 113 9.32 -1.76 2.20
C ASP A 113 8.63 -1.83 3.56
N TYR A 114 8.82 -0.81 4.39
CA TYR A 114 8.22 -0.75 5.73
C TYR A 114 6.68 -0.81 5.69
N ARG A 115 6.05 -0.38 4.59
CA ARG A 115 4.60 -0.46 4.42
C ARG A 115 4.15 -1.91 4.33
N LEU A 116 4.89 -2.75 3.60
CA LEU A 116 4.64 -4.19 3.52
C LEU A 116 5.00 -4.90 4.83
N SER A 117 5.96 -4.37 5.59
CA SER A 117 6.24 -4.85 6.94
C SER A 117 5.03 -4.70 7.86
N PHE A 118 4.41 -3.52 7.86
CA PHE A 118 3.18 -3.26 8.61
C PHE A 118 1.99 -4.11 8.11
N LEU A 119 1.76 -4.14 6.79
CA LEU A 119 0.58 -4.79 6.22
C LEU A 119 0.63 -6.32 6.27
N TYR A 120 1.81 -6.90 6.03
CA TYR A 120 1.95 -8.34 5.78
C TYR A 120 3.01 -9.03 6.66
N GLY A 121 3.71 -8.29 7.51
CA GLY A 121 4.74 -8.85 8.38
C GLY A 121 6.06 -9.14 7.65
N ASN A 122 6.29 -8.55 6.47
CA ASN A 122 7.56 -8.66 5.78
C ASN A 122 8.69 -8.06 6.63
N PHE A 123 9.88 -8.64 6.56
CA PHE A 123 11.03 -8.08 7.26
C PHE A 123 11.65 -6.93 6.47
N THR A 124 11.97 -5.84 7.17
CA THR A 124 12.74 -4.72 6.61
C THR A 124 14.08 -4.57 7.34
N THR A 125 15.10 -4.12 6.63
CA THR A 125 16.42 -3.78 7.17
C THR A 125 16.51 -2.31 7.60
N LEU A 126 15.51 -1.49 7.25
CA LEU A 126 15.47 -0.03 7.44
C LEU A 126 16.65 0.73 6.79
N THR A 127 17.43 0.10 5.91
CA THR A 127 18.62 0.74 5.32
C THR A 127 18.30 1.86 4.35
N ARG A 128 17.13 1.83 3.72
CA ARG A 128 16.59 2.94 2.89
C ARG A 128 15.42 3.67 3.56
N PHE A 129 15.40 3.66 4.89
CA PHE A 129 14.37 4.32 5.69
C PHE A 129 14.76 5.79 5.94
N THR A 130 13.95 6.70 5.42
CA THR A 130 14.21 8.15 5.50
C THR A 130 13.54 8.78 6.73
N GLU A 131 13.93 10.01 7.06
CA GLU A 131 13.25 10.79 8.13
C GLU A 131 11.76 11.00 7.82
N SER A 132 11.39 11.23 6.55
CA SER A 132 9.98 11.33 6.16
C SER A 132 9.22 10.01 6.33
N ASP A 133 9.88 8.86 6.16
CA ASP A 133 9.24 7.57 6.42
C ASP A 133 9.05 7.36 7.92
N LEU A 134 10.04 7.77 8.74
CA LEU A 134 9.94 7.74 10.20
C LEU A 134 8.79 8.62 10.70
N GLU A 135 8.73 9.86 10.24
CA GLU A 135 7.65 10.78 10.58
C GLU A 135 6.30 10.17 10.24
N ARG A 136 6.16 9.62 9.04
CA ARG A 136 4.93 8.95 8.62
C ARG A 136 4.57 7.76 9.52
N VAL A 137 5.52 6.89 9.84
CA VAL A 137 5.31 5.75 10.74
C VAL A 137 4.79 6.22 12.11
N LEU A 138 5.31 7.33 12.62
CA LEU A 138 4.88 7.90 13.89
C LEU A 138 3.50 8.54 13.81
N VAL A 139 3.23 9.35 12.79
CA VAL A 139 1.97 10.07 12.61
C VAL A 139 0.82 9.13 12.31
N GLU A 140 1.02 8.15 11.42
CA GLU A 140 0.01 7.17 11.01
C GLU A 140 -0.02 5.94 11.94
N GLY A 141 0.90 5.83 12.91
CA GLY A 141 0.91 4.75 13.91
C GLY A 141 1.22 3.36 13.32
N LEU A 142 2.10 3.29 12.33
CA LEU A 142 2.37 2.07 11.55
C LEU A 142 3.22 1.07 12.35
N SER A 143 2.56 0.28 13.20
CA SER A 143 3.18 -0.70 14.09
C SER A 143 2.35 -1.99 14.16
N PRO A 144 2.98 -3.18 14.23
CA PRO A 144 4.42 -3.41 14.33
C PRO A 144 5.18 -3.27 12.99
N LEU A 145 6.47 -2.95 13.09
CA LEU A 145 7.44 -3.13 11.99
C LEU A 145 8.40 -4.26 12.36
N TYR A 146 8.57 -5.22 11.45
CA TYR A 146 9.42 -6.38 11.64
C TYR A 146 10.82 -6.07 11.09
N VAL A 147 11.75 -5.75 11.97
CA VAL A 147 13.10 -5.33 11.59
C VAL A 147 14.06 -6.52 11.66
N SER A 148 14.72 -6.82 10.54
CA SER A 148 15.79 -7.81 10.49
C SER A 148 17.14 -7.12 10.70
N ILE A 149 17.79 -7.44 11.81
CA ILE A 149 19.12 -6.92 12.17
C ILE A 149 20.09 -8.09 12.11
N HIS A 150 21.24 -7.88 11.47
CA HIS A 150 22.33 -8.84 11.45
C HIS A 150 23.53 -8.26 12.20
N SER A 151 24.21 -9.12 12.97
CA SER A 151 25.44 -8.80 13.66
C SER A 151 26.55 -9.76 13.20
N THR A 152 27.72 -9.21 12.88
CA THR A 152 28.94 -10.00 12.62
C THR A 152 29.67 -10.40 13.89
N ASP A 153 29.29 -9.82 15.05
CA ASP A 153 29.81 -10.21 16.36
C ASP A 153 29.18 -11.57 16.77
N PRO A 154 29.99 -12.65 16.90
CA PRO A 154 29.48 -13.98 17.23
C PRO A 154 28.87 -14.08 18.63
N HIS A 155 29.05 -13.06 19.48
CA HIS A 155 28.47 -13.00 20.83
C HIS A 155 27.16 -12.22 20.91
N LYS A 156 26.70 -11.62 19.80
CA LYS A 156 25.40 -10.95 19.71
C LYS A 156 24.41 -11.83 18.93
N ARG A 157 23.16 -11.87 19.39
CA ARG A 157 22.04 -12.54 18.72
C ARG A 157 21.03 -11.52 18.25
#